data_AF-A0A8T1U808-F1
#
_entry.id   AF-A0A8T1U808-F1
#
_cell.length_a   1.000
_cell.length_b   1.000
_cell.length_c   1.000
_cell.angle_alpha   90.00
_cell.angle_beta   90.00
_cell.angle_gamma   90.00
#
_symmetry.space_group_name_H-M   'P 1'
#
loop_
_entity.id
_entity.type
_entity.pdbx_description
1 polymer ?
#
loop_
_entity_poly.entity_id
_entity_poly.type
_entity_poly.pdbx_seq_one_letter_code
_entity_poly.pdbx_strand_id
1 'polypeptide(L)'
;MFEELDPERVGVINRPRFGTLTRRLAPTKSESTVTTLLEALDPFNHDMITFSDAANALLPDIRRACVKANSNSASQTKTKNIT
;
A
#
# COMPACT_ATOMS: atom_id res chain seq x y z
N MET A 1 -5.66 5.81 4.69
CA MET A 1 -4.55 4.81 4.62
C MET A 1 -3.18 5.47 4.68
N PHE A 2 -2.84 6.35 3.74
CA PHE A 2 -1.61 7.15 3.83
C PHE A 2 -1.79 8.32 4.79
N GLU A 3 -2.97 8.94 4.79
CA GLU A 3 -3.36 10.06 5.65
C GLU A 3 -3.32 9.71 7.15
N GLU A 4 -3.50 8.43 7.49
CA GLU A 4 -3.34 7.94 8.87
C GLU A 4 -1.87 7.91 9.32
N LEU A 5 -0.95 7.85 8.35
CA LEU A 5 0.49 7.81 8.57
C LEU A 5 1.12 9.19 8.37
N ASP A 6 0.39 10.15 7.80
CA ASP A 6 0.77 11.56 7.64
C ASP A 6 -0.23 12.46 8.39
N PRO A 7 -0.19 12.50 9.74
CA PRO A 7 -1.16 13.23 10.54
C PRO A 7 -1.10 14.74 10.30
N GLU A 8 0.08 15.26 9.97
CA GLU A 8 0.32 16.68 9.68
C GLU A 8 -0.10 17.07 8.25
N ARG A 9 -0.48 16.08 7.42
CA ARG A 9 -0.91 16.27 6.02
C ARG A 9 0.11 17.04 5.18
N VAL A 10 1.40 16.79 5.43
CA VAL A 10 2.52 17.43 4.75
C VAL A 10 2.98 16.67 3.51
N GLY A 11 2.39 15.50 3.25
CA GLY A 11 2.67 14.66 2.10
C GLY A 11 3.94 13.81 2.25
N VAL A 12 4.47 13.65 3.47
CA VAL A 12 5.70 12.88 3.75
C VAL A 12 5.52 11.93 4.93
N ILE A 13 6.13 10.75 4.82
CA ILE A 13 6.20 9.76 5.90
C ILE A 13 7.64 9.27 6.06
N ASN A 14 7.98 8.80 7.27
CA ASN A 14 9.28 8.21 7.55
C ASN A 14 9.34 6.73 7.17
N ARG A 15 10.54 6.13 7.26
CA ARG A 15 10.77 4.74 6.85
C ARG A 15 9.91 3.72 7.62
N PRO A 16 9.75 3.79 8.96
CA PRO A 16 8.85 2.88 9.68
C PRO A 16 7.39 2.96 9.22
N ARG A 17 6.90 4.16 8.92
CA ARG A 17 5.53 4.37 8.40
C ARG A 17 5.39 3.81 6.99
N PHE A 18 6.38 3.96 6.12
CA PHE A 18 6.37 3.32 4.80
C PHE A 18 6.37 1.79 4.90
N GLY A 19 7.15 1.21 5.83
CA GLY A 19 7.10 -0.22 6.12
C GLY A 19 5.69 -0.67 6.53
N THR A 20 5.05 0.08 7.43
CA THR A 20 3.66 -0.16 7.86
C THR A 20 2.69 -0.09 6.68
N LEU A 21 2.80 0.93 5.83
CA LEU A 21 1.98 1.09 4.62
C LEU A 21 2.13 -0.11 3.67
N THR A 22 3.36 -0.53 3.44
CA THR A 22 3.69 -1.65 2.56
C THR A 22 3.11 -2.96 3.08
N ARG A 23 3.21 -3.24 4.39
CA ARG A 23 2.64 -4.45 5.01
C ARG A 23 1.11 -4.47 4.95
N ARG A 24 0.46 -3.31 5.02
CA ARG A 24 -1.01 -3.22 4.86
C ARG A 24 -1.45 -3.49 3.42
N LEU A 25 -0.71 -3.02 2.40
CA LEU A 25 -1.05 -3.24 0.98
C LEU A 25 -0.63 -4.62 0.47
N ALA A 26 0.56 -5.09 0.86
CA ALA A 26 1.20 -6.29 0.35
C ALA A 26 1.73 -7.13 1.52
N PRO A 27 0.85 -7.76 2.32
CA PRO A 27 1.24 -8.50 3.53
C PRO A 27 2.16 -9.71 3.25
N THR A 28 2.18 -10.20 2.02
CA THR A 28 3.02 -11.32 1.58
C THR A 28 4.39 -10.89 1.05
N LYS A 29 4.66 -9.58 0.95
CA LYS A 29 5.96 -9.05 0.49
C LYS A 29 7.03 -9.35 1.56
N SER A 30 8.19 -9.85 1.13
CA SER A 30 9.27 -10.19 2.06
C SER A 30 9.92 -8.95 2.66
N GLU A 31 10.44 -9.09 3.89
CA GLU A 31 11.19 -8.00 4.56
C GLU A 31 12.36 -7.51 3.72
N SER A 32 13.10 -8.41 3.06
CA SER A 32 14.20 -8.04 2.16
C SER A 32 13.74 -7.09 1.05
N THR A 33 12.58 -7.35 0.43
CA THR A 33 12.03 -6.47 -0.60
C THR A 33 11.58 -5.13 -0.01
N VAL A 34 11.02 -5.11 1.19
CA VAL A 34 10.65 -3.85 1.87
C VAL A 34 11.89 -3.01 2.16
N THR A 35 12.98 -3.62 2.63
CA THR A 35 14.26 -2.95 2.84
C THR A 35 14.83 -2.37 1.54
N THR A 36 14.84 -3.14 0.46
CA THR A 36 15.29 -2.63 -0.86
C THR A 36 14.45 -1.46 -1.35
N LEU A 37 13.12 -1.50 -1.14
CA LEU A 37 12.26 -0.36 -1.48
C LEU A 37 12.59 0.87 -0.63
N LEU A 38 12.83 0.70 0.67
CA LEU A 38 13.22 1.80 1.56
C LEU A 38 14.56 2.42 1.16
N GLU A 39 15.56 1.60 0.81
CA GLU A 39 16.86 2.09 0.32
C GLU A 39 16.74 2.80 -1.03
N ALA A 40 15.84 2.35 -1.91
CA ALA A 40 15.60 3.01 -3.19
C ALA A 40 14.88 4.36 -3.03
N LEU A 41 13.92 4.44 -2.11
CA LEU A 41 13.12 5.65 -1.88
C LEU A 41 13.84 6.70 -1.04
N ASP A 42 14.67 6.27 -0.11
CA ASP A 42 15.39 7.14 0.81
C ASP A 42 16.83 6.63 1.02
N PRO A 43 17.71 6.80 0.01
CA PRO A 43 19.07 6.24 0.05
C PRO A 43 19.97 6.87 1.13
N PHE A 44 19.59 8.04 1.63
CA PHE A 44 20.36 8.80 2.63
C PHE A 44 19.76 8.75 4.03
N ASN A 45 18.69 7.97 4.23
CA ASN A 45 18.02 7.82 5.53
C ASN A 45 17.57 9.19 6.13
N HIS A 46 17.01 10.04 5.28
CA HIS A 46 16.46 11.34 5.68
C HIS A 46 15.05 11.23 6.27
N ASP A 47 14.44 10.05 6.27
CA ASP A 47 13.07 9.82 6.73
C ASP A 47 12.03 10.68 5.98
N MET A 48 12.33 10.99 4.72
CA MET A 48 11.49 11.77 3.83
C MET A 48 11.04 10.92 2.64
N ILE A 49 9.97 10.16 2.81
CA ILE A 49 9.32 9.43 1.72
C ILE A 49 8.03 10.17 1.38
N THR A 50 7.97 10.77 0.19
CA THR A 50 6.78 11.53 -0.23
C THR A 50 5.62 10.59 -0.57
N PHE A 51 4.40 11.13 -0.57
CA PHE A 51 3.23 10.41 -1.06
C PHE A 51 3.44 9.88 -2.49
N SER A 52 3.95 10.71 -3.39
CA SER A 52 4.17 10.35 -4.79
C SER A 52 5.15 9.19 -4.90
N ASP A 53 6.24 9.22 -4.15
CA ASP A 53 7.24 8.15 -4.14
C ASP A 53 6.67 6.85 -3.60
N ALA A 54 5.95 6.91 -2.47
CA ALA A 54 5.30 5.75 -1.88
C ALA A 54 4.23 5.15 -2.80
N ALA A 55 3.41 5.99 -3.43
CA ALA A 55 2.37 5.56 -4.36
C ALA A 55 2.97 4.91 -5.61
N ASN A 56 4.03 5.50 -6.17
CA ASN A 56 4.73 4.95 -7.33
C ASN A 56 5.37 3.59 -7.01
N ALA A 57 6.04 3.47 -5.86
CA ALA A 57 6.67 2.23 -5.42
C ALA A 57 5.65 1.10 -5.18
N LEU A 58 4.45 1.43 -4.70
CA LEU A 58 3.41 0.47 -4.35
C LEU A 58 2.33 0.30 -5.42
N LEU A 59 2.41 1.05 -6.53
CA LEU A 59 1.42 1.02 -7.61
C LEU A 59 1.12 -0.40 -8.13
N PRO A 60 2.11 -1.30 -8.31
CA PRO A 60 1.83 -2.68 -8.72
C PRO A 60 0.99 -3.44 -7.70
N ASP A 61 1.22 -3.23 -6.40
CA ASP A 61 0.46 -3.87 -5.32
C ASP A 61 -0.95 -3.30 -5.21
N ILE A 62 -1.09 -1.98 -5.33
CA ILE A 62 -2.39 -1.30 -5.37
C ILE A 62 -3.24 -1.86 -6.52
N ARG A 63 -2.67 -1.97 -7.72
CA ARG A 63 -3.38 -2.55 -8.89
C ARG A 63 -3.83 -3.98 -8.63
N ARG A 64 -2.96 -4.82 -8.05
CA ARG A 64 -3.31 -6.21 -7.68
C ARG A 64 -4.44 -6.26 -6.64
N ALA A 65 -4.40 -5.39 -5.63
CA ALA A 65 -5.43 -5.32 -4.60
C ALA A 65 -6.79 -4.88 -5.17
N CYS A 66 -6.82 -3.89 -6.07
CA CYS A 66 -8.04 -3.44 -6.74
C CYS A 66 -8.67 -4.54 -7.62
N VAL A 67 -7.86 -5.32 -8.34
CA VAL A 67 -8.36 -6.46 -9.12
C VAL A 67 -9.02 -7.49 -8.20
N LYS A 68 -8.36 -7.85 -7.08
CA LYS A 68 -8.92 -8.78 -6.09
C LYS A 68 -10.22 -8.27 -5.48
N ALA A 69 -10.32 -6.97 -5.18
CA ALA A 69 -11.54 -6.35 -4.68
C ALA A 69 -12.69 -6.46 -5.69
N ASN A 70 -12.43 -6.19 -6.98
CA ASN A 70 -13.44 -6.33 -8.04
C ASN A 70 -13.88 -7.79 -8.25
N SER A 71 -12.97 -8.76 -8.12
CA SER A 71 -13.32 -10.19 -8.21
C SER A 71 -14.22 -10.66 -7.06
N ASN A 72 -14.00 -10.13 -5.85
CA ASN A 72 -14.85 -10.44 -4.69
C ASN A 72 -16.23 -9.77 -4.78
N SER A 73 -16.32 -8.56 -5.34
CA SER A 73 -17.60 -7.86 -5.55
C SER A 73 -18.47 -8.50 -6.64
N ALA A 74 -17.87 -9.18 -7.63
CA ALA A 74 -18.61 -9.90 -8.67
C ALA A 74 -19.24 -11.23 -8.19
N SER A 75 -18.89 -11.71 -7.00
CA SER A 75 -19.35 -13.02 -6.47
C SER A 75 -20.57 -12.93 -5.54
N GLN A 76 -21.10 -11.74 -5.28
CA GLN A 76 -22.35 -11.54 -4.52
C GLN A 76 -23.47 -10.99 -5.40
N THR A 77 -23.88 -11.74 -6.43
CA THR A 77 -25.23 -11.57 -7.01
C THR A 77 -25.74 -12.88 -7.61
N LYS A 78 -25.82 -13.93 -6.79
CA LYS A 78 -26.71 -15.05 -7.13
C LYS A 78 -27.14 -15.81 -5.88
N THR A 79 -28.29 -15.41 -5.33
CA THR A 79 -29.17 -16.37 -4.68
C THR A 79 -30.62 -15.98 -4.99
N LYS A 80 -31.19 -16.71 -5.94
CA LYS A 80 -32.63 -16.81 -6.18
C LYS A 80 -33.23 -17.69 -5.09
N ASN A 81 -34.40 -17.33 -4.55
CA ASN A 81 -35.62 -18.15 -4.60
C ASN A 81 -36.76 -17.46 -3.82
N ILE A 82 -37.88 -17.12 -4.49
CA ILE A 82 -39.15 -17.86 -4.55
C ILE A 82 -39.87 -17.88 -3.19
N THR A 83 -40.93 -17.09 -3.06
CA THR A 83 -42.32 -17.53 -2.83
C THR A 83 -43.26 -16.40 -3.25
#